data_AF-A0A3S5BQS9-F1
#
_entry.id   AF-A0A3S5BQS9-F1
#
_cell.length_a   1.000
_cell.length_b   1.000
_cell.length_c   1.000
_cell.angle_alpha   90.00
_cell.angle_beta   90.00
_cell.angle_gamma   90.00
#
_symmetry.space_group_name_H-M   'P 1'
#
loop_
_entity.id
_entity.type
_entity.pdbx_description
1 polymer ?
#
loop_
_entity_poly.entity_id
_entity_poly.type
_entity_poly.pdbx_seq_one_letter_code
_entity_poly.pdbx_strand_id
1 'polypeptide(L)'
;MSQNGLQNELESLTRLGKRLQQLEAGRFDEFRGSDHLGPPFSSSQDSSSSRVSPVTSGSSSAASRLLMASATLEELVDFGPVYRCLHVHSVLNEQADFERHYCSQRRKQCQLSLSLSPAQLAGLANYSEFFGGLVGFFLVDEHLRHTLPGKLGAYQAYLDELWANTVQRMLRFAQVNSAACSRPSGLVRLKEFVVLFVRTMQSLGFPTAGLEEMIELVQKRYETVLASQWRDR
;
A
#
# COMPACT_ATOMS: atom_id res chain seq x y z
N MET A 1 -10.01 2.51 -25.61
CA MET A 1 -9.79 3.76 -24.84
C MET A 1 -8.60 4.46 -25.46
N SER A 2 -8.74 5.72 -25.86
CA SER A 2 -7.75 6.41 -26.70
C SER A 2 -6.45 6.67 -25.93
N GLN A 3 -5.30 6.48 -26.59
CA GLN A 3 -3.94 6.67 -26.06
C GLN A 3 -3.76 8.04 -25.37
N ASN A 4 -4.48 9.06 -25.86
CA ASN A 4 -4.46 10.42 -25.33
C ASN A 4 -5.14 10.55 -23.95
N GLY A 5 -6.07 9.65 -23.60
CA GLY A 5 -6.73 9.66 -22.29
C GLY A 5 -5.82 9.21 -21.16
N LEU A 6 -5.00 8.18 -21.41
CA LEU A 6 -4.05 7.65 -20.43
C LEU A 6 -2.87 8.60 -20.20
N GLN A 7 -2.43 9.33 -21.24
CA GLN A 7 -1.42 10.37 -21.07
C GLN A 7 -1.93 11.55 -20.24
N ASN A 8 -3.17 11.99 -20.47
CA ASN A 8 -3.78 13.04 -19.67
C ASN A 8 -3.97 12.62 -18.20
N GLU A 9 -4.35 11.37 -17.95
CA GLU A 9 -4.43 10.83 -16.58
C GLU A 9 -3.06 10.77 -15.92
N LEU A 10 -2.02 10.30 -16.61
CA LEU A 10 -0.66 10.21 -16.08
C LEU A 10 -0.07 11.60 -15.75
N GLU A 11 -0.32 12.59 -16.61
CA GLU A 11 0.08 13.97 -16.34
C GLU A 11 -0.68 14.57 -15.15
N SER A 12 -1.98 14.29 -15.03
CA SER A 12 -2.78 14.77 -13.90
C SER A 12 -2.34 14.17 -12.56
N LEU A 13 -2.00 12.88 -12.53
CA LEU A 13 -1.43 12.22 -11.35
C LEU A 13 -0.05 12.75 -10.99
N THR A 14 0.80 13.03 -11.98
CA THR A 14 2.12 13.62 -11.77
C THR A 14 2.02 15.05 -11.21
N ARG A 15 1.03 15.83 -11.66
CA ARG A 15 0.76 17.18 -11.12
C ARG A 15 0.20 17.15 -9.70
N LEU A 16 -0.63 16.15 -9.36
CA LEU A 16 -1.14 15.96 -8.00
C LEU A 16 -0.03 15.59 -7.02
N GLY A 17 0.86 14.67 -7.39
CA GLY A 17 2.02 14.30 -6.56
C GLY A 17 2.93 15.49 -6.24
N LYS A 18 3.19 16.35 -7.24
CA LYS A 18 3.99 17.57 -7.04
C LYS A 18 3.30 18.62 -6.16
N ARG A 19 1.97 18.75 -6.22
CA ARG A 19 1.21 19.68 -5.35
C ARG A 19 1.12 19.20 -3.91
N LEU A 20 1.00 17.90 -3.68
CA LEU A 20 1.07 17.30 -2.34
C LEU A 20 2.42 17.59 -1.69
N GLN A 21 3.52 17.36 -2.43
CA GLN A 21 4.87 17.62 -1.95
C GLN A 21 5.12 19.12 -1.62
N GLN A 22 4.51 20.05 -2.36
CA GLN A 22 4.61 21.49 -2.08
C GLN A 22 3.76 21.93 -0.87
N LEU A 23 2.59 21.33 -0.66
CA LEU A 23 1.73 21.61 0.49
C LEU A 23 2.32 21.06 1.78
N GLU A 24 3.00 19.91 1.72
CA GLU A 24 3.76 19.33 2.83
C GLU A 24 4.98 20.17 3.19
N ALA A 25 5.72 20.69 2.19
CA ALA A 25 6.87 21.57 2.42
C ALA A 25 6.47 22.93 3.04
N GLY A 26 5.31 23.48 2.65
CA GLY A 26 4.84 24.78 3.16
C GLY A 26 4.21 24.74 4.56
N ARG A 27 3.70 23.57 5.01
CA ARG A 27 3.05 23.42 6.31
C ARG A 27 4.02 23.07 7.44
N PHE A 28 5.23 22.62 7.09
CA PHE A 28 6.28 22.25 8.05
C PHE A 28 6.93 23.45 8.75
N ASP A 29 6.88 24.65 8.16
CA ASP A 29 7.39 25.88 8.79
C ASP A 29 6.43 26.48 9.84
N GLU A 30 5.12 26.21 9.74
CA GLU A 30 4.13 26.71 10.71
C GLU A 30 4.16 25.95 12.05
N PHE A 31 4.61 24.69 12.06
CA PHE A 31 4.58 23.85 13.27
C PHE A 31 5.82 23.98 14.16
N ARG A 32 6.84 24.74 13.72
CA ARG A 32 8.09 24.95 14.46
C ARG A 32 8.01 26.13 15.46
N GLY A 33 6.88 26.83 15.52
CA GLY A 33 6.74 28.12 16.19
C GLY A 33 5.80 28.20 17.41
N SER A 34 5.26 27.11 17.95
CA SER A 34 4.35 27.21 19.11
C SER A 34 4.67 26.19 20.19
N ASP A 35 5.47 26.70 21.12
CA ASP A 35 6.08 26.03 22.26
C ASP A 35 5.20 26.19 23.51
N HIS A 36 3.92 25.79 23.50
CA HIS A 36 3.07 25.96 24.69
C HIS A 36 1.85 25.02 24.77
N LEU A 37 1.86 24.21 25.84
CA LEU A 37 0.72 23.80 26.68
C LEU A 37 -0.49 23.15 25.98
N GLY A 38 -0.60 21.83 26.16
CA GLY A 38 -1.82 21.08 25.82
C GLY A 38 -3.03 21.48 26.68
N PRO A 39 -4.26 21.12 26.27
CA PRO A 39 -5.43 21.21 27.13
C PRO A 39 -5.91 19.82 27.63
N PRO A 40 -6.71 19.82 28.71
CA PRO A 40 -6.92 18.67 29.58
C PRO A 40 -8.07 17.77 29.13
N PHE A 41 -8.09 16.58 29.73
CA PHE A 41 -9.16 15.60 29.75
C PHE A 41 -10.57 16.21 29.86
N SER A 42 -11.52 15.61 29.12
CA SER A 42 -12.85 15.34 29.67
C SER A 42 -13.16 13.85 29.49
N SER A 43 -13.29 13.19 30.64
CA SER A 43 -13.82 11.84 30.78
C SER A 43 -15.33 11.90 30.59
N SER A 44 -15.87 11.11 29.68
CA SER A 44 -17.24 10.61 29.78
C SER A 44 -17.29 9.21 29.18
N GLN A 45 -17.52 8.25 30.06
CA GLN A 45 -17.92 6.90 29.74
C GLN A 45 -19.25 6.98 28.99
N ASP A 46 -19.41 6.20 27.93
CA ASP A 46 -20.66 5.48 27.74
C ASP A 46 -20.40 4.17 27.00
N SER A 47 -20.81 3.11 27.67
CA SER A 47 -20.80 1.75 27.18
C SER A 47 -22.05 1.55 26.33
N SER A 48 -21.91 1.18 25.06
CA SER A 48 -22.94 0.39 24.40
C SER A 48 -22.33 -0.48 23.29
N SER A 49 -22.36 -1.78 23.57
CA SER A 49 -22.21 -2.85 22.61
C SER A 49 -23.26 -2.71 21.51
N SER A 50 -22.85 -2.59 20.26
CA SER A 50 -23.69 -2.99 19.13
C SER A 50 -22.87 -3.74 18.08
N ARG A 51 -23.25 -5.01 17.97
CA ARG A 51 -22.91 -5.99 16.96
C ARG A 51 -23.16 -5.42 15.56
N VAL A 52 -22.13 -5.31 14.73
CA VAL A 52 -22.30 -5.02 13.29
C VAL A 52 -22.21 -6.33 12.51
N SER A 53 -23.36 -6.79 12.03
CA SER A 53 -23.47 -7.86 11.04
C SER A 53 -23.10 -7.34 9.64
N PRO A 54 -22.65 -8.21 8.72
CA PRO A 54 -22.13 -7.79 7.42
C PRO A 54 -23.28 -7.41 6.50
N VAL A 55 -23.26 -6.19 5.95
CA VAL A 55 -24.20 -5.80 4.88
C VAL A 55 -23.54 -6.00 3.51
N THR A 56 -24.31 -6.66 2.68
CA THR A 56 -24.07 -7.16 1.35
C THR A 56 -23.98 -6.06 0.29
N SER A 57 -23.10 -6.27 -0.70
CA SER A 57 -23.24 -5.89 -2.12
C SER A 57 -24.12 -4.67 -2.45
N GLY A 58 -23.49 -3.53 -2.73
CA GLY A 58 -24.13 -2.36 -3.32
C GLY A 58 -23.12 -1.50 -4.09
N SER A 59 -23.30 -1.45 -5.41
CA SER A 59 -22.70 -0.52 -6.38
C SER A 59 -21.84 0.62 -5.80
N SER A 60 -20.51 0.45 -5.80
CA SER A 60 -19.57 1.54 -5.55
C SER A 60 -19.74 2.62 -6.62
N SER A 61 -20.40 3.72 -6.25
CA SER A 61 -20.65 4.84 -7.14
C SER A 61 -19.33 5.43 -7.64
N ALA A 62 -19.30 5.95 -8.87
CA ALA A 62 -18.13 6.67 -9.37
C ALA A 62 -17.73 7.85 -8.45
N ALA A 63 -18.70 8.43 -7.72
CA ALA A 63 -18.47 9.46 -6.72
C ALA A 63 -17.66 8.94 -5.50
N SER A 64 -17.91 7.71 -5.04
CA SER A 64 -17.11 7.08 -3.99
C SER A 64 -15.66 6.84 -4.44
N ARG A 65 -15.45 6.50 -5.71
CA ARG A 65 -14.11 6.37 -6.31
C ARG A 65 -13.41 7.73 -6.47
N LEU A 66 -14.15 8.79 -6.79
CA LEU A 66 -13.63 10.15 -6.92
C LEU A 66 -13.29 10.80 -5.56
N LEU A 67 -14.08 10.53 -4.51
CA LEU A 67 -13.78 10.97 -3.15
C LEU A 67 -12.50 10.33 -2.62
N MET A 68 -12.30 9.03 -2.84
CA MET A 68 -11.03 8.35 -2.50
C MET A 68 -9.82 8.90 -3.27
N ALA A 69 -10.02 9.44 -4.48
CA ALA A 69 -8.95 10.04 -5.27
C ALA A 69 -8.55 11.46 -4.81
N SER A 70 -9.32 12.07 -3.90
CA SER A 70 -9.05 13.40 -3.35
C SER A 70 -8.83 13.40 -1.84
N ALA A 71 -9.12 12.30 -1.15
CA ALA A 71 -8.96 12.20 0.30
C ALA A 71 -7.49 12.02 0.67
N THR A 72 -7.05 12.75 1.68
CA THR A 72 -5.72 12.53 2.28
C THR A 72 -5.74 11.25 3.13
N LEU A 73 -4.60 10.58 3.33
CA LEU A 73 -4.57 9.34 4.11
C LEU A 73 -5.11 9.51 5.53
N GLU A 74 -4.89 10.68 6.12
CA GLU A 74 -5.38 11.08 7.46
C GLU A 74 -6.91 11.17 7.53
N GLU A 75 -7.59 11.41 6.41
CA GLU A 75 -9.05 11.40 6.32
C GLU A 75 -9.63 9.98 6.19
N LEU A 76 -8.78 9.00 5.83
CA LEU A 76 -9.18 7.62 5.54
C LEU A 76 -8.86 6.67 6.69
N VAL A 77 -7.84 6.96 7.49
CA VAL A 77 -7.31 6.07 8.51
C VAL A 77 -7.18 6.80 9.84
N ASP A 78 -7.82 6.27 10.89
CA ASP A 78 -7.62 6.76 12.25
C ASP A 78 -6.31 6.22 12.84
N PHE A 79 -5.29 7.07 12.91
CA PHE A 79 -4.00 6.77 13.53
C PHE A 79 -3.98 7.02 15.05
N GLY A 80 -5.06 7.60 15.61
CA GLY A 80 -5.19 7.92 17.03
C GLY A 80 -4.83 6.78 17.98
N PRO A 81 -5.27 5.52 17.75
CA PRO A 81 -4.88 4.39 18.57
C PRO A 81 -3.37 4.15 18.63
N VAL A 82 -2.67 4.28 17.50
CA VAL A 82 -1.21 4.07 17.42
C VAL A 82 -0.47 5.17 18.19
N TYR A 83 -0.84 6.43 17.97
CA TYR A 83 -0.21 7.56 18.66
C TYR A 83 -0.50 7.55 20.17
N ARG A 84 -1.71 7.18 20.59
CA ARG A 84 -2.04 7.05 22.02
C ARG A 84 -1.21 5.94 22.69
N CYS A 85 -1.09 4.79 22.05
CA CYS A 85 -0.24 3.71 22.56
C CYS A 85 1.21 4.14 22.66
N LEU A 86 1.75 4.79 21.62
CA LEU A 86 3.10 5.33 21.66
C LEU A 86 3.29 6.34 22.80
N HIS A 87 2.35 7.26 22.99
CA HIS A 87 2.42 8.26 24.04
C HIS A 87 2.46 7.64 25.44
N VAL A 88 1.58 6.66 25.70
CA VAL A 88 1.57 5.93 26.98
C VAL A 88 2.92 5.25 27.21
N HIS A 89 3.46 4.52 26.23
CA HIS A 89 4.76 3.84 26.38
C HIS A 89 5.93 4.82 26.45
N SER A 90 5.83 6.01 25.84
CA SER A 90 6.84 7.07 25.96
C SER A 90 6.87 7.63 27.39
N VAL A 91 5.71 7.90 27.99
CA VAL A 91 5.60 8.36 29.38
C VAL A 91 6.09 7.30 30.38
N LEU A 92 5.88 6.02 30.08
CA LEU A 92 6.37 4.90 30.89
C LEU A 92 7.85 4.55 30.64
N ASN A 93 8.52 5.23 29.70
CA ASN A 93 9.88 4.92 29.26
C ASN A 93 10.06 3.49 28.69
N GLU A 94 9.01 2.95 28.08
CA GLU A 94 8.90 1.61 27.46
C GLU A 94 8.71 1.69 25.93
N GLN A 95 9.11 2.79 25.29
CA GLN A 95 8.91 3.03 23.85
C GLN A 95 9.51 1.91 22.97
N ALA A 96 10.67 1.37 23.35
CA ALA A 96 11.32 0.29 22.61
C ALA A 96 10.50 -1.01 22.58
N ASP A 97 9.72 -1.28 23.64
CA ASP A 97 8.86 -2.48 23.70
C ASP A 97 7.61 -2.30 22.84
N PHE A 98 7.04 -1.08 22.82
CA PHE A 98 5.98 -0.73 21.87
C PHE A 98 6.44 -0.90 20.42
N GLU A 99 7.58 -0.32 20.04
CA GLU A 99 8.13 -0.42 18.69
C GLU A 99 8.35 -1.89 18.29
N ARG A 100 8.97 -2.69 19.17
CA ARG A 100 9.17 -4.12 18.94
C ARG A 100 7.84 -4.85 18.73
N HIS A 101 6.85 -4.58 19.57
CA HIS A 101 5.53 -5.20 19.47
C HIS A 101 4.83 -4.80 18.16
N TYR A 102 4.75 -3.50 17.88
CA TYR A 102 4.11 -2.95 16.69
C TYR A 102 4.72 -3.55 15.42
N CYS A 103 6.05 -3.47 15.27
CA CYS A 103 6.76 -3.99 14.10
C CYS A 103 6.59 -5.52 13.98
N SER A 104 6.54 -6.27 15.08
CA SER A 104 6.27 -7.72 15.06
C SER A 104 4.87 -8.03 14.53
N GLN A 105 3.86 -7.28 14.96
CA GLN A 105 2.49 -7.48 14.50
C GLN A 105 2.33 -7.10 13.03
N ARG A 106 2.91 -5.98 12.60
CA ARG A 106 2.87 -5.55 11.20
C ARG A 106 3.57 -6.55 10.27
N ARG A 107 4.68 -7.17 10.68
CA ARG A 107 5.30 -8.30 9.94
C ARG A 107 4.32 -9.45 9.72
N LYS A 108 3.60 -9.88 10.77
CA LYS A 108 2.61 -10.96 10.67
C LYS A 108 1.46 -10.58 9.73
N GLN A 109 0.95 -9.36 9.81
CA GLN A 109 -0.11 -8.87 8.92
C GLN A 109 0.33 -8.85 7.45
N CYS A 110 1.55 -8.39 7.16
CA CYS A 110 2.11 -8.41 5.82
C CYS A 110 2.25 -9.84 5.29
N GLN A 111 2.76 -10.77 6.11
CA GLN A 111 2.87 -12.18 5.72
C GLN A 111 1.51 -12.80 5.37
N LEU A 112 0.47 -12.50 6.13
CA LEU A 112 -0.89 -12.95 5.84
C LEU A 112 -1.40 -12.39 4.50
N SER A 113 -1.16 -11.10 4.25
CA SER A 113 -1.53 -10.43 2.99
C SER A 113 -0.83 -11.06 1.78
N LEU A 114 0.39 -11.58 1.97
CA LEU A 114 1.20 -12.24 0.92
C LEU A 114 0.94 -13.75 0.77
N SER A 115 0.05 -14.35 1.56
CA SER A 115 -0.15 -15.81 1.59
C SER A 115 -1.24 -16.34 0.63
N LEU A 116 -1.57 -15.59 -0.42
CA LEU A 116 -2.62 -15.97 -1.38
C LEU A 116 -2.12 -16.98 -2.41
N SER A 117 -2.88 -18.07 -2.61
CA SER A 117 -2.59 -19.08 -3.61
C SER A 117 -2.96 -18.60 -5.04
N PRO A 118 -2.31 -19.13 -6.09
CA PRO A 118 -2.64 -18.80 -7.48
C PRO A 118 -4.11 -19.09 -7.84
N ALA A 119 -4.69 -20.14 -7.25
CA ALA A 119 -6.11 -20.47 -7.43
C ALA A 119 -7.02 -19.39 -6.84
N GLN A 120 -6.64 -18.79 -5.70
CA GLN A 120 -7.37 -17.66 -5.11
C GLN A 120 -7.25 -16.39 -5.93
N LEU A 121 -6.24 -16.27 -6.79
CA LEU A 121 -5.98 -15.09 -7.61
C LEU A 121 -6.41 -15.25 -9.08
N ALA A 122 -7.16 -16.33 -9.38
CA ALA A 122 -7.75 -16.57 -10.69
C ALA A 122 -8.92 -15.61 -11.00
N GLY A 123 -8.63 -14.32 -11.22
CA GLY A 123 -9.64 -13.30 -11.51
C GLY A 123 -9.09 -11.87 -11.54
N LEU A 124 -9.72 -10.97 -12.29
CA LEU A 124 -9.32 -9.55 -12.38
C LEU A 124 -9.49 -8.83 -11.04
N ALA A 125 -10.64 -9.04 -10.37
CA ALA A 125 -10.94 -8.46 -9.06
C ALA A 125 -9.90 -8.86 -8.02
N ASN A 126 -9.42 -10.10 -8.11
CA ASN A 126 -8.50 -10.68 -7.14
C ASN A 126 -7.10 -10.05 -7.25
N TYR A 127 -6.64 -9.69 -8.45
CA TYR A 127 -5.40 -8.92 -8.60
C TYR A 127 -5.56 -7.48 -8.09
N SER A 128 -6.65 -6.78 -8.42
CA SER A 128 -6.85 -5.41 -7.92
C SER A 128 -6.91 -5.34 -6.40
N GLU A 129 -7.62 -6.27 -5.75
CA GLU A 129 -7.70 -6.34 -4.30
C GLU A 129 -6.36 -6.72 -3.67
N PHE A 130 -5.62 -7.67 -4.28
CA PHE A 130 -4.32 -8.09 -3.80
C PHE A 130 -3.27 -6.97 -3.84
N PHE A 131 -3.05 -6.39 -5.02
CA PHE A 131 -2.07 -5.32 -5.18
C PHE A 131 -2.52 -4.04 -4.46
N GLY A 132 -3.81 -3.72 -4.48
CA GLY A 132 -4.38 -2.59 -3.74
C GLY A 132 -4.22 -2.74 -2.23
N GLY A 133 -4.44 -3.94 -1.70
CA GLY A 133 -4.24 -4.24 -0.27
C GLY A 133 -2.78 -4.10 0.15
N LEU A 134 -1.84 -4.56 -0.68
CA LEU A 134 -0.40 -4.38 -0.42
C LEU A 134 0.00 -2.91 -0.45
N VAL A 135 -0.45 -2.15 -1.45
CA VAL A 135 -0.20 -0.70 -1.52
C VAL A 135 -0.75 -0.01 -0.28
N GLY A 136 -2.01 -0.30 0.10
CA GLY A 136 -2.63 0.29 1.30
C GLY A 136 -1.88 -0.07 2.59
N PHE A 137 -1.38 -1.31 2.69
CA PHE A 137 -0.56 -1.75 3.82
C PHE A 137 0.72 -0.90 3.96
N PHE A 138 1.49 -0.75 2.88
CA PHE A 138 2.73 0.02 2.90
C PHE A 138 2.50 1.52 3.00
N LEU A 139 1.38 2.03 2.48
CA LEU A 139 1.01 3.44 2.58
C LEU A 139 0.80 3.86 4.05
N VAL A 140 0.15 3.01 4.85
CA VAL A 140 -0.05 3.23 6.30
C VAL A 140 1.30 3.29 7.02
N ASP A 141 2.19 2.33 6.74
CA ASP A 141 3.49 2.29 7.41
C ASP A 141 4.44 3.41 6.94
N GLU A 142 4.34 3.83 5.67
CA GLU A 142 5.07 4.98 5.13
C GLU A 142 4.63 6.28 5.80
N HIS A 143 3.32 6.47 6.02
CA HIS A 143 2.84 7.62 6.78
C HIS A 143 3.37 7.60 8.23
N LEU A 144 3.26 6.45 8.90
CA LEU A 144 3.77 6.30 10.26
C LEU A 144 5.28 6.56 10.35
N ARG A 145 6.05 6.20 9.33
CA ARG A 145 7.49 6.49 9.26
C ARG A 145 7.79 7.98 9.35
N HIS A 146 6.93 8.83 8.80
CA HIS A 146 7.10 10.29 8.81
C HIS A 146 6.54 10.96 10.05
N THR A 147 5.52 10.38 10.68
CA THR A 147 4.80 11.01 11.79
C THR A 147 5.22 10.51 13.16
N LEU A 148 5.86 9.34 13.27
CA LEU A 148 6.31 8.78 14.54
C LEU A 148 7.46 9.62 15.15
N PRO A 149 7.27 10.22 16.34
CA PRO A 149 8.33 10.96 17.04
C PRO A 149 9.33 9.98 17.67
N GLY A 150 10.49 9.80 17.04
CA GLY A 150 11.59 9.03 17.64
C GLY A 150 12.44 8.28 16.62
N LYS A 151 13.76 8.38 16.80
CA LYS A 151 14.85 7.66 16.10
C LYS A 151 14.41 6.92 14.83
N LEU A 152 14.21 7.69 13.75
CA LEU A 152 13.93 7.27 12.38
C LEU A 152 14.69 6.01 11.93
N GLY A 153 15.91 5.77 12.43
CA GLY A 153 16.74 4.64 12.05
C GLY A 153 16.16 3.25 12.37
N ALA A 154 15.52 3.04 13.53
CA ALA A 154 15.05 1.69 13.91
C ALA A 154 13.80 1.28 13.11
N TYR A 155 12.88 2.21 12.93
CA TYR A 155 11.66 2.00 12.13
C TYR A 155 11.98 1.90 10.63
N GLN A 156 12.93 2.70 10.13
CA GLN A 156 13.45 2.59 8.76
C GLN A 156 14.02 1.19 8.49
N ALA A 157 14.91 0.69 9.36
CA ALA A 157 15.49 -0.65 9.18
C ALA A 157 14.43 -1.75 9.18
N TYR A 158 13.39 -1.62 10.01
CA TYR A 158 12.24 -2.53 9.99
C TYR A 158 11.51 -2.50 8.64
N LEU A 159 11.23 -1.30 8.09
CA LEU A 159 10.54 -1.18 6.81
C LEU A 159 11.38 -1.67 5.64
N ASP A 160 12.69 -1.40 5.65
CA ASP A 160 13.62 -1.90 4.64
C ASP A 160 13.64 -3.43 4.62
N GLU A 161 13.72 -4.07 5.80
CA GLU A 161 13.65 -5.53 5.95
C GLU A 161 12.31 -6.08 5.47
N LEU A 162 11.20 -5.45 5.86
CA LEU A 162 9.86 -5.87 5.48
C LEU A 162 9.63 -5.77 3.97
N TRP A 163 10.12 -4.68 3.37
CA TRP A 163 10.01 -4.44 1.94
C TRP A 163 10.85 -5.43 1.15
N ALA A 164 12.10 -5.68 1.54
CA ALA A 164 12.96 -6.67 0.89
C ALA A 164 12.32 -8.08 0.88
N ASN A 165 11.74 -8.50 2.00
CA ASN A 165 11.00 -9.75 2.09
C ASN A 165 9.74 -9.78 1.21
N THR A 166 9.06 -8.64 1.08
CA THR A 166 7.88 -8.49 0.23
C THR A 166 8.26 -8.62 -1.24
N VAL A 167 9.31 -7.93 -1.71
CA VAL A 167 9.79 -8.01 -3.08
C VAL A 167 10.13 -9.46 -3.45
N GLN A 168 10.83 -10.20 -2.58
CA GLN A 168 11.13 -11.63 -2.82
C GLN A 168 9.86 -12.48 -2.97
N ARG A 169 8.84 -12.24 -2.14
CA ARG A 169 7.56 -12.94 -2.23
C ARG A 169 6.80 -12.55 -3.50
N MET A 170 6.83 -11.29 -3.90
CA MET A 170 6.21 -10.80 -5.13
C MET A 170 6.87 -11.38 -6.38
N LEU A 171 8.19 -11.57 -6.37
CA LEU A 171 8.90 -12.27 -7.44
C LEU A 171 8.45 -13.72 -7.58
N ARG A 172 8.40 -14.48 -6.47
CA ARG A 172 7.85 -15.85 -6.49
C ARG A 172 6.40 -15.88 -6.93
N PHE A 173 5.60 -14.91 -6.50
CA PHE A 173 4.22 -14.78 -6.92
C PHE A 173 4.10 -14.62 -8.45
N ALA A 174 4.88 -13.74 -9.07
CA ALA A 174 4.91 -13.56 -10.51
C ALA A 174 5.36 -14.83 -11.24
N GLN A 175 6.35 -15.55 -10.70
CA GLN A 175 6.80 -16.85 -11.23
C GLN A 175 5.66 -17.87 -11.30
N VAL A 176 4.97 -18.10 -10.19
CA VAL A 176 3.93 -19.12 -10.12
C VAL A 176 2.69 -18.72 -10.95
N ASN A 177 2.27 -17.44 -10.90
CA ASN A 177 1.07 -16.99 -11.59
C ASN A 177 1.26 -16.89 -13.11
N SER A 178 2.43 -16.46 -13.57
CA SER A 178 2.73 -16.46 -15.00
C SER A 178 2.81 -17.89 -15.56
N ALA A 179 3.40 -18.83 -14.82
CA ALA A 179 3.47 -20.24 -15.21
C ALA A 179 2.07 -20.86 -15.33
N ALA A 180 1.17 -20.56 -14.38
CA ALA A 180 -0.22 -21.03 -14.39
C ALA A 180 -1.07 -20.46 -15.54
N CYS A 181 -0.66 -19.35 -16.15
CA CYS A 181 -1.37 -18.75 -17.28
C CYS A 181 -1.01 -19.44 -18.61
N SER A 182 -2.03 -19.99 -19.29
CA SER A 182 -1.89 -20.54 -20.66
C SER A 182 -2.43 -19.60 -21.75
N ARG A 183 -3.14 -18.53 -21.37
CA ARG A 183 -3.75 -17.57 -22.31
C ARG A 183 -2.99 -16.24 -22.33
N PRO A 184 -2.65 -15.69 -23.51
CA PRO A 184 -1.98 -14.39 -23.63
C PRO A 184 -2.70 -13.26 -22.88
N SER A 185 -4.05 -13.25 -22.91
CA SER A 185 -4.86 -12.24 -22.23
C SER A 185 -4.69 -12.20 -20.71
N GLY A 186 -4.43 -13.36 -20.07
CA GLY A 186 -4.18 -13.42 -18.62
C GLY A 186 -2.81 -12.86 -18.24
N LEU A 187 -1.81 -13.10 -19.07
CA LEU A 187 -0.45 -12.59 -18.89
C LEU A 187 -0.35 -11.08 -19.07
N VAL A 188 -1.03 -10.53 -20.08
CA VAL A 188 -1.11 -9.06 -20.28
C VAL A 188 -1.73 -8.39 -19.06
N ARG A 189 -2.83 -8.94 -18.56
CA ARG A 189 -3.52 -8.46 -17.36
C ARG A 189 -2.63 -8.52 -16.12
N LEU A 190 -1.92 -9.63 -15.90
CA LEU A 190 -0.95 -9.72 -14.80
C LEU A 190 0.14 -8.65 -14.94
N LYS A 191 0.68 -8.44 -16.15
CA LYS A 191 1.67 -7.41 -16.44
C LYS A 191 1.14 -6.00 -16.15
N GLU A 192 -0.10 -5.69 -16.51
CA GLU A 192 -0.72 -4.39 -16.22
C GLU A 192 -0.74 -4.09 -14.72
N PHE A 193 -1.17 -5.04 -13.89
CA PHE A 193 -1.17 -4.88 -12.43
C PHE A 193 0.22 -4.80 -11.83
N VAL A 194 1.16 -5.62 -12.31
CA VAL A 194 2.57 -5.55 -11.85
C VAL A 194 3.16 -4.18 -12.18
N VAL A 195 2.99 -3.68 -13.41
CA VAL A 195 3.49 -2.36 -13.83
C VAL A 195 2.86 -1.25 -13.00
N LEU A 196 1.55 -1.31 -12.78
CA LEU A 196 0.85 -0.32 -11.94
C LEU A 196 1.41 -0.35 -10.51
N PHE A 197 1.56 -1.54 -9.92
CA PHE A 197 2.13 -1.71 -8.60
C PHE A 197 3.55 -1.13 -8.48
N VAL A 198 4.45 -1.47 -9.43
CA VAL A 198 5.82 -0.93 -9.43
C VAL A 198 5.80 0.60 -9.46
N ARG A 199 5.00 1.21 -10.34
CA ARG A 199 4.89 2.67 -10.45
C ARG A 199 4.34 3.31 -9.19
N THR A 200 3.31 2.72 -8.59
CA THR A 200 2.72 3.21 -7.35
C THR A 200 3.74 3.17 -6.21
N MET A 201 4.42 2.03 -6.02
CA MET A 201 5.43 1.91 -4.96
C MET A 201 6.62 2.84 -5.18
N GLN A 202 7.03 3.05 -6.43
CA GLN A 202 8.05 4.06 -6.79
C GLN A 202 7.62 5.47 -6.41
N SER A 203 6.36 5.83 -6.65
CA SER A 203 5.82 7.15 -6.28
C SER A 203 5.74 7.37 -4.78
N LEU A 204 5.63 6.28 -4.00
CA LEU A 204 5.68 6.29 -2.53
C LEU A 204 7.12 6.29 -1.98
N GLY A 205 8.14 6.29 -2.84
CA GLY A 205 9.55 6.33 -2.43
C GLY A 205 10.18 4.98 -2.09
N PHE A 206 9.48 3.86 -2.35
CA PHE A 206 10.05 2.52 -2.14
C PHE A 206 11.01 2.13 -3.28
N PRO A 207 12.11 1.42 -2.97
CA PRO A 207 13.04 0.97 -4.01
C PRO A 207 12.39 -0.11 -4.89
N THR A 208 12.43 0.09 -6.20
CA THR A 208 11.84 -0.80 -7.22
C THR A 208 12.77 -1.90 -7.69
N ALA A 209 14.01 -1.92 -7.21
CA ALA A 209 14.99 -2.96 -7.53
C ALA A 209 14.40 -4.36 -7.21
N GLY A 210 14.41 -5.26 -8.20
CA GLY A 210 13.84 -6.60 -8.09
C GLY A 210 12.35 -6.72 -8.48
N LEU A 211 11.57 -5.64 -8.45
CA LEU A 211 10.20 -5.67 -9.00
C LEU A 211 10.21 -5.65 -10.54
N GLU A 212 11.24 -5.06 -11.14
CA GLU A 212 11.43 -5.03 -12.60
C GLU A 212 11.59 -6.46 -13.18
N GLU A 213 12.27 -7.36 -12.45
CA GLU A 213 12.39 -8.78 -12.84
C GLU A 213 11.02 -9.46 -12.96
N MET A 214 10.00 -9.04 -12.18
CA MET A 214 8.65 -9.58 -12.31
C MET A 214 8.05 -9.26 -13.69
N ILE A 215 8.30 -8.04 -14.19
CA ILE A 215 7.77 -7.59 -15.48
C ILE A 215 8.43 -8.40 -16.60
N GLU A 216 9.76 -8.54 -16.55
CA GLU A 216 10.53 -9.34 -17.50
C GLU A 216 10.05 -10.80 -17.53
N LEU A 217 9.79 -11.36 -16.35
CA LEU A 217 9.34 -12.74 -16.22
C LEU A 217 7.97 -12.98 -16.87
N VAL A 218 7.01 -12.07 -16.62
CA VAL A 218 5.68 -12.15 -17.25
C VAL A 218 5.80 -11.95 -18.77
N GLN A 219 6.67 -11.06 -19.23
CA GLN A 219 6.92 -10.83 -20.65
C GLN A 219 7.50 -12.06 -21.34
N LYS A 220 8.54 -12.68 -20.79
CA LYS A 220 9.16 -13.89 -21.34
C LYS A 220 8.16 -15.04 -21.46
N ARG A 221 7.27 -15.18 -20.47
CA ARG A 221 6.19 -16.17 -20.51
C ARG A 221 5.17 -15.85 -21.60
N TYR A 222 4.82 -14.58 -21.78
CA TYR A 222 3.93 -14.13 -22.84
C TYR A 222 4.48 -14.45 -24.24
N GLU A 223 5.75 -14.16 -24.48
CA GLU A 223 6.45 -14.47 -25.73
C GLU A 223 6.43 -15.99 -26.02
N THR A 224 6.66 -16.81 -25.00
CA THR A 224 6.64 -18.28 -25.12
C THR A 224 5.24 -18.80 -25.48
N VAL A 225 4.19 -18.28 -24.83
CA VAL A 225 2.79 -18.69 -25.09
C VAL A 225 2.33 -18.22 -26.47
N LEU A 226 2.75 -17.04 -26.91
CA LEU A 226 2.49 -16.60 -28.29
C LEU A 226 3.19 -17.52 -29.28
N ALA A 227 4.49 -17.76 -29.12
CA ALA A 227 5.26 -18.60 -30.04
C ALA A 227 4.69 -20.00 -30.18
N SER A 228 4.17 -20.61 -29.11
CA SER A 228 3.48 -21.90 -29.19
C SER A 228 2.18 -21.80 -30.01
N GLN A 229 1.34 -20.79 -29.76
CA GLN A 229 0.09 -20.61 -30.53
C GLN A 229 0.31 -20.34 -32.02
N TRP A 230 1.41 -19.68 -32.38
CA TRP A 230 1.79 -19.47 -33.78
C TRP A 230 2.33 -20.75 -34.42
N ARG A 231 2.98 -21.63 -33.66
CA ARG A 231 3.49 -22.92 -34.15
C ARG A 231 2.37 -23.95 -34.35
N ASP A 232 1.32 -23.86 -33.55
CA ASP A 232 0.18 -24.79 -33.58
C ASP A 232 -0.90 -24.37 -34.62
N ARG A 233 -0.65 -23.34 -35.43
CA ARG A 233 -1.48 -22.88 -36.55
C ARG A 233 -0.80 -23.17 -37.87
#